data_AF-A0A067N4H2-F1
#
_entry.id   AF-A0A067N4H2-F1
#
_cell.length_a   1.000
_cell.length_b   1.000
_cell.length_c   1.000
_cell.angle_alpha   90.00
_cell.angle_beta   90.00
_cell.angle_gamma   90.00
#
_symmetry.space_group_name_H-M   'P 1'
#
loop_
_entity.id
_entity.type
_entity.pdbx_description
1 polymer ?
#
loop_
_entity_poly.entity_id
_entity_poly.type
_entity_poly.pdbx_seq_one_letter_code
_entity_poly.pdbx_strand_id
1 'polypeptide(L)'
;IALGTFFTLFRALKYKHRIVFFSALTAATTYIFQPLAGAIFQLRQIDRSEDWSVTSSRAIGLAPDVSQLNGFLAAAGVLAHNLSDPPFVKNGWATAEFVFPQYPGLNGTLAVNTTGIQTDTACRTPRASDLVPQPENLFNYTATSVDGCIGSASFNASVSDSNTQYGVVPVSCAGASPNITFQPVMFWYFHLRTDNNLPEAKAVFCTPAIKASNVEASVDLEKKTMSACVQKGDLSKPNNVTGPPLNGRAYNGYIIRNNPDRFIAARATAVAAGVSGAIFRLASQQSGGLQATFDLPNGFLDLTTQVYTQHLAITAKSVYFLPDGSQLNGRLTSSVPRLWIDPLPGHALAILIFMVGFVGVVIHILGRRARRNLILCAPPGSIAAVMALTSRSGFGELLLPYDDEKTLEKKLSGLTYKMDRRTGAIVADEKGFYEFGGGSMGRDDAMMSLMGQTHDRVSGKDEGSYSDSSSHLAHQLAAGYPPWVARGA
;
A
#
# COMPACT_ATOMS: atom_id res chain seq x y z
N ILE A 1 13.96 -18.32 -37.17
CA ILE A 1 14.18 -19.32 -36.09
C ILE A 1 12.90 -19.62 -35.29
N ALA A 2 12.04 -18.62 -34.97
CA ALA A 2 10.84 -18.82 -34.15
C ALA A 2 9.71 -19.70 -34.75
N LEU A 3 9.62 -19.85 -36.07
CA LEU A 3 8.60 -20.69 -36.72
C LEU A 3 8.94 -22.19 -36.74
N GLY A 4 10.20 -22.57 -36.46
CA GLY A 4 10.66 -23.95 -36.56
C GLY A 4 9.91 -24.89 -35.60
N THR A 5 9.74 -24.49 -34.34
CA THR A 5 9.12 -25.34 -33.31
C THR A 5 7.65 -25.64 -33.64
N PHE A 6 6.89 -24.64 -34.08
CA PHE A 6 5.48 -24.83 -34.46
C PHE A 6 5.32 -25.72 -35.71
N PHE A 7 6.16 -25.51 -36.74
CA PHE A 7 6.14 -26.37 -37.92
C PHE A 7 6.58 -27.81 -37.60
N THR A 8 7.56 -27.99 -36.71
CA THR A 8 7.96 -29.33 -36.27
C THR A 8 6.86 -30.03 -35.48
N LEU A 9 6.09 -29.30 -34.68
CA LEU A 9 4.97 -29.84 -33.92
C LEU A 9 3.84 -30.32 -34.86
N PHE A 10 3.47 -29.48 -35.84
CA PHE A 10 2.44 -29.82 -36.82
C PHE A 10 2.85 -30.99 -37.73
N ARG A 11 4.10 -31.00 -38.21
CA ARG A 11 4.66 -32.12 -38.98
C ARG A 11 4.74 -33.39 -38.14
N ALA A 12 5.25 -33.32 -36.92
CA ALA A 12 5.33 -34.47 -36.02
C ALA A 12 3.94 -35.07 -35.74
N LEU A 13 2.89 -34.23 -35.62
CA LEU A 13 1.52 -34.70 -35.49
C LEU A 13 1.00 -35.36 -36.78
N LYS A 14 1.19 -34.69 -37.93
CA LYS A 14 0.78 -35.20 -39.26
C LYS A 14 1.40 -36.56 -39.58
N TYR A 15 2.67 -36.74 -39.25
CA TYR A 15 3.43 -37.98 -39.47
C TYR A 15 3.38 -38.95 -38.27
N LYS A 16 2.52 -38.69 -37.28
CA LYS A 16 2.29 -39.55 -36.08
C LYS A 16 3.56 -39.85 -35.26
N HIS A 17 4.57 -38.97 -35.29
CA HIS A 17 5.77 -39.07 -34.45
C HIS A 17 5.47 -38.62 -33.01
N ARG A 18 4.76 -39.47 -32.26
CA ARG A 18 4.22 -39.14 -30.91
C ARG A 18 5.29 -38.65 -29.93
N ILE A 19 6.45 -39.31 -29.87
CA ILE A 19 7.53 -38.94 -28.91
C ILE A 19 8.12 -37.57 -29.24
N VAL A 20 8.39 -37.31 -30.52
CA VAL A 20 8.94 -36.03 -30.98
C VAL A 20 7.91 -34.91 -30.76
N PHE A 21 6.64 -35.20 -31.05
CA PHE A 21 5.53 -34.28 -30.78
C PHE A 21 5.46 -33.90 -29.29
N PHE A 22 5.42 -34.88 -28.38
CA PHE A 22 5.35 -34.60 -26.93
C PHE A 22 6.61 -33.90 -26.40
N SER A 23 7.80 -34.21 -26.94
CA SER A 23 9.03 -33.51 -26.58
C SER A 23 9.05 -32.06 -27.06
N ALA A 24 8.57 -31.79 -28.28
CA ALA A 24 8.47 -30.43 -28.80
C ALA A 24 7.36 -29.63 -28.09
N LEU A 25 6.25 -30.30 -27.73
CA LEU A 25 5.15 -29.71 -26.98
C LEU A 25 5.58 -29.31 -25.56
N THR A 26 6.30 -30.18 -24.85
CA THR A 26 6.84 -29.89 -23.51
C THR A 26 7.83 -28.72 -23.55
N ALA A 27 8.72 -28.68 -24.55
CA ALA A 27 9.59 -27.52 -24.76
C ALA A 27 8.83 -26.25 -25.14
N ALA A 28 7.74 -26.34 -25.89
CA ALA A 28 6.89 -25.19 -26.20
C ALA A 28 6.17 -24.67 -24.94
N THR A 29 5.69 -25.58 -24.07
CA THR A 29 5.01 -25.19 -22.83
C THR A 29 5.89 -24.42 -21.85
N THR A 30 7.22 -24.64 -21.84
CA THR A 30 8.11 -23.86 -20.96
C THR A 30 8.19 -22.39 -21.35
N TYR A 31 7.97 -22.04 -22.63
CA TYR A 31 7.90 -20.64 -23.05
C TYR A 31 6.64 -19.94 -22.53
N ILE A 32 5.54 -20.69 -22.33
CA ILE A 32 4.29 -20.16 -21.76
C ILE A 32 4.49 -19.74 -20.29
N PHE A 33 5.51 -20.26 -19.60
CA PHE A 33 5.78 -19.91 -18.20
C PHE A 33 6.50 -18.58 -18.02
N GLN A 34 7.03 -17.94 -19.08
CA GLN A 34 7.70 -16.64 -19.00
C GLN A 34 6.82 -15.52 -18.39
N PRO A 35 5.57 -15.29 -18.85
CA PRO A 35 4.69 -14.30 -18.21
C PRO A 35 4.37 -14.66 -16.76
N LEU A 36 4.24 -15.95 -16.44
CA LEU A 36 3.98 -16.43 -15.08
C LEU A 36 5.19 -16.15 -14.16
N ALA A 37 6.41 -16.30 -14.68
CA ALA A 37 7.64 -15.96 -13.98
C ALA A 37 7.83 -14.44 -13.77
N GLY A 38 7.16 -13.59 -14.55
CA GLY A 38 7.06 -12.16 -14.26
C GLY A 38 6.04 -11.86 -13.15
N ALA A 39 4.94 -12.62 -13.11
CA ALA A 39 3.85 -12.45 -12.15
C ALA A 39 4.18 -12.94 -10.73
N ILE A 40 5.26 -13.71 -10.53
CA ILE A 40 5.67 -14.15 -9.18
C ILE A 40 6.09 -12.98 -8.29
N PHE A 41 6.56 -11.88 -8.86
CA PHE A 41 7.07 -10.75 -8.11
C PHE A 41 6.02 -9.66 -8.02
N GLN A 42 5.61 -9.35 -6.80
CA GLN A 42 4.76 -8.22 -6.49
C GLN A 42 5.56 -7.18 -5.73
N LEU A 43 5.42 -5.91 -6.11
CA LEU A 43 5.88 -4.80 -5.29
C LEU A 43 4.86 -4.57 -4.18
N ARG A 44 5.27 -4.79 -2.94
CA ARG A 44 4.48 -4.46 -1.75
C ARG A 44 5.16 -3.32 -1.00
N GLN A 45 4.37 -2.34 -0.58
CA GLN A 45 4.84 -1.34 0.37
C GLN A 45 4.83 -1.99 1.76
N ILE A 46 6.00 -2.06 2.38
CA ILE A 46 6.17 -2.59 3.73
C ILE A 46 6.79 -1.48 4.55
N ASP A 47 6.22 -1.25 5.73
CA ASP A 47 6.75 -0.28 6.67
C ASP A 47 8.07 -0.79 7.24
N ARG A 48 9.12 0.00 7.04
CA ARG A 48 10.44 -0.24 7.58
C ARG A 48 10.73 0.84 8.60
N SER A 49 10.93 0.40 9.84
CA SER A 49 11.46 1.29 10.88
C SER A 49 12.98 1.21 10.95
N GLU A 50 13.62 2.36 11.08
CA GLU A 50 15.05 2.48 11.36
C GLU A 50 15.27 3.48 12.48
N ASP A 51 16.27 3.23 13.32
CA ASP A 51 16.69 4.18 14.34
C ASP A 51 17.32 5.40 13.65
N TRP A 52 16.93 6.59 14.10
CA TRP A 52 17.33 7.85 13.50
C TRP A 52 17.71 8.85 14.58
N SER A 53 18.67 9.72 14.31
CA SER A 53 19.01 10.83 15.21
C SER A 53 18.55 12.14 14.59
N VAL A 54 17.80 12.93 15.35
CA VAL A 54 17.40 14.29 14.95
C VAL A 54 17.98 15.31 15.90
N THR A 55 18.22 16.51 15.39
CA THR A 55 18.64 17.64 16.23
C THR A 55 17.41 18.35 16.75
N SER A 56 17.26 18.43 18.07
CA SER A 56 16.29 19.30 18.71
C SER A 56 16.67 20.75 18.45
N SER A 57 15.70 21.57 18.06
CA SER A 57 15.89 23.02 17.96
C SER A 57 15.40 23.74 19.21
N ARG A 58 14.70 23.04 20.11
CA ARG A 58 14.04 23.61 21.28
C ARG A 58 14.02 22.65 22.45
N ALA A 59 14.33 23.11 23.65
CA ALA A 59 14.16 22.35 24.89
C ALA A 59 13.28 23.11 25.89
N ILE A 60 12.73 22.40 26.88
CA ILE A 60 11.90 23.03 27.91
C ILE A 60 12.70 24.10 28.66
N GLY A 61 12.15 25.31 28.69
CA GLY A 61 12.74 26.47 29.35
C GLY A 61 11.81 27.67 29.29
N LEU A 62 11.87 28.53 30.30
CA LEU A 62 10.99 29.69 30.38
C LEU A 62 11.55 30.85 29.54
N ALA A 63 10.76 31.35 28.60
CA ALA A 63 11.09 32.49 27.76
C ALA A 63 11.23 33.78 28.60
N PRO A 64 12.31 34.56 28.42
CA PRO A 64 12.56 35.77 29.20
C PRO A 64 11.59 36.91 28.86
N ASP A 65 11.00 36.89 27.67
CA ASP A 65 10.12 37.92 27.11
C ASP A 65 8.63 37.58 27.24
N VAL A 66 8.26 36.61 28.11
CA VAL A 66 6.86 36.21 28.34
C VAL A 66 5.95 37.41 28.66
N SER A 67 6.48 38.44 29.32
CA SER A 67 5.74 39.67 29.67
C SER A 67 5.33 40.52 28.47
N GLN A 68 5.90 40.29 27.29
CA GLN A 68 5.61 41.04 26.07
C GLN A 68 4.33 40.58 25.35
N LEU A 69 3.76 39.44 25.76
CA LEU A 69 2.51 38.89 25.21
C LEU A 69 2.54 38.53 23.70
N ASN A 70 3.69 38.57 23.04
CA ASN A 70 3.79 38.30 21.60
C ASN A 70 3.33 36.89 21.22
N GLY A 71 3.79 35.88 21.97
CA GLY A 71 3.40 34.48 21.75
C GLY A 71 1.91 34.23 21.97
N PHE A 72 1.33 34.89 22.97
CA PHE A 72 -0.10 34.83 23.28
C PHE A 72 -0.93 35.48 22.16
N LEU A 73 -0.50 36.64 21.66
CA LEU A 73 -1.19 37.33 20.56
C LEU A 73 -1.14 36.52 19.26
N ALA A 74 0.02 35.93 18.94
CA ALA A 74 0.18 35.08 17.77
C ALA A 74 -0.74 33.85 17.85
N ALA A 75 -0.84 33.21 19.01
CA ALA A 75 -1.74 32.09 19.24
C ALA A 75 -3.21 32.47 19.03
N ALA A 76 -3.65 33.62 19.57
CA ALA A 76 -5.02 34.11 19.36
C ALA A 76 -5.35 34.37 17.89
N GLY A 77 -4.37 34.87 17.11
CA GLY A 77 -4.51 35.06 15.66
C GLY A 77 -4.78 33.77 14.89
N VAL A 78 -4.12 32.65 15.25
CA VAL A 78 -4.34 31.34 14.62
C VAL A 78 -5.79 30.87 14.80
N LEU A 79 -6.34 31.04 16.00
CA LEU A 79 -7.72 30.66 16.35
C LEU A 79 -8.74 31.54 15.62
N ALA A 80 -8.46 32.84 15.50
CA ALA A 80 -9.31 33.77 14.79
C ALA A 80 -9.47 33.44 13.30
N HIS A 81 -8.62 32.59 12.71
CA HIS A 81 -8.76 32.16 11.32
C HIS A 81 -9.14 30.69 11.13
N ASN A 82 -9.46 29.97 12.23
CA ASN A 82 -9.79 28.55 12.19
C ASN A 82 -8.74 27.71 11.43
N LEU A 83 -7.47 28.04 11.64
CA LEU A 83 -6.35 27.34 11.00
C LEU A 83 -6.11 25.99 11.68
N SER A 84 -5.59 25.03 10.91
CA SER A 84 -5.12 23.75 11.45
C SER A 84 -4.06 23.98 12.53
N ASP A 85 -3.95 23.01 13.45
CA ASP A 85 -2.92 23.02 14.49
C ASP A 85 -1.53 23.26 13.87
N PRO A 86 -0.74 24.20 14.43
CA PRO A 86 0.62 24.43 13.97
C PRO A 86 1.50 23.20 14.24
N PRO A 87 2.64 23.06 13.54
CA PRO A 87 3.54 21.93 13.76
C PRO A 87 3.98 21.84 15.23
N PHE A 88 4.13 20.61 15.72
CA PHE A 88 4.50 20.26 17.11
C PHE A 88 3.43 20.55 18.17
N VAL A 89 2.19 20.88 17.78
CA VAL A 89 1.05 21.06 18.69
C VAL A 89 -0.09 20.11 18.31
N LYS A 90 -0.66 19.39 19.28
CA LYS A 90 -1.82 18.52 19.05
C LYS A 90 -2.56 18.21 20.35
N ASN A 91 -3.89 18.32 20.37
CA ASN A 91 -4.76 17.90 21.49
C ASN A 91 -4.27 18.39 22.87
N GLY A 92 -3.91 19.67 23.00
CA GLY A 92 -3.42 20.25 24.24
C GLY A 92 -1.93 20.01 24.55
N TRP A 93 -1.24 19.19 23.75
CA TRP A 93 0.20 19.00 23.84
C TRP A 93 0.96 19.97 22.95
N ALA A 94 2.01 20.57 23.51
CA ALA A 94 3.08 21.22 22.78
C ALA A 94 4.38 20.44 22.99
N THR A 95 5.11 20.14 21.92
CA THR A 95 6.36 19.36 22.00
C THR A 95 7.55 20.21 21.59
N ALA A 96 8.73 19.83 22.10
CA ALA A 96 9.99 20.43 21.70
C ALA A 96 10.22 20.20 20.20
N GLU A 97 10.49 21.28 19.47
CA GLU A 97 10.76 21.25 18.04
C GLU A 97 12.08 20.52 17.73
N PHE A 98 12.12 19.89 16.57
CA PHE A 98 13.31 19.25 16.02
C PHE A 98 13.35 19.39 14.51
N VAL A 99 14.55 19.28 13.94
CA VAL A 99 14.77 19.43 12.50
C VAL A 99 14.34 18.16 11.78
N PHE A 100 13.44 18.30 10.80
CA PHE A 100 13.03 17.20 9.94
C PHE A 100 14.17 16.77 9.00
N PRO A 101 14.29 15.47 8.68
CA PRO A 101 15.24 15.00 7.68
C PRO A 101 14.93 15.60 6.30
N GLN A 102 15.95 16.05 5.57
CA GLN A 102 15.82 16.75 4.29
C GLN A 102 15.73 15.80 3.08
N TYR A 103 15.08 14.65 3.20
CA TYR A 103 14.96 13.71 2.07
C TYR A 103 13.69 14.02 1.27
N PRO A 104 13.80 14.55 0.03
CA PRO A 104 12.64 14.78 -0.81
C PRO A 104 11.95 13.44 -1.15
N GLY A 105 10.64 13.35 -0.91
CA GLY A 105 9.82 12.17 -1.28
C GLY A 105 9.72 11.07 -0.21
N LEU A 106 10.13 11.34 1.03
CA LEU A 106 10.01 10.35 2.10
C LEU A 106 8.60 10.34 2.69
N ASN A 107 7.74 9.45 2.16
CA ASN A 107 6.44 9.15 2.74
C ASN A 107 6.65 8.26 3.97
N GLY A 108 6.59 8.88 5.15
CA GLY A 108 6.86 8.18 6.39
C GLY A 108 6.47 9.00 7.62
N THR A 109 6.50 8.31 8.75
CA THR A 109 6.30 8.91 10.07
C THR A 109 7.60 8.84 10.86
N LEU A 110 7.92 9.91 11.56
CA LEU A 110 9.08 9.99 12.44
C LEU A 110 8.58 10.10 13.88
N ALA A 111 8.86 9.08 14.70
CA ALA A 111 8.58 9.10 16.13
C ALA A 111 9.84 9.52 16.88
N VAL A 112 9.81 10.61 17.64
CA VAL A 112 10.97 11.15 18.36
C VAL A 112 10.70 11.19 19.85
N ASN A 113 11.64 10.68 20.65
CA ASN A 113 11.60 10.84 22.09
C ASN A 113 12.07 12.26 22.43
N THR A 114 11.13 13.09 22.82
CA THR A 114 11.34 14.51 23.11
C THR A 114 10.65 14.90 24.42
N THR A 115 10.71 16.17 24.78
CA THR A 115 9.97 16.71 25.91
C THR A 115 8.72 17.43 25.44
N GLY A 116 7.64 17.34 26.21
CA GLY A 116 6.37 17.97 25.90
C GLY A 116 5.74 18.61 27.11
N ILE A 117 4.86 19.58 26.86
CA ILE A 117 4.05 20.25 27.86
C ILE A 117 2.60 20.00 27.49
N GLN A 118 1.90 19.31 28.40
CA GLN A 118 0.46 19.17 28.34
C GLN A 118 -0.17 20.38 29.00
N THR A 119 -1.12 20.98 28.32
CA THR A 119 -1.97 22.01 28.90
C THR A 119 -3.33 21.42 29.20
N ASP A 120 -3.80 21.62 30.43
CA ASP A 120 -5.16 21.33 30.84
C ASP A 120 -5.82 22.65 31.23
N THR A 121 -7.03 22.91 30.75
CA THR A 121 -7.77 24.13 31.06
C THR A 121 -8.79 23.95 32.18
N ALA A 122 -9.13 22.70 32.52
CA ALA A 122 -10.10 22.32 33.56
C ALA A 122 -11.31 23.27 33.62
N CYS A 123 -11.94 23.50 32.46
CA CYS A 123 -13.09 24.40 32.33
C CYS A 123 -14.36 23.80 32.93
N ARG A 124 -15.22 24.64 33.55
CA ARG A 124 -16.49 24.25 34.18
C ARG A 124 -17.55 25.33 34.01
N THR A 125 -18.81 24.91 33.97
CA THR A 125 -19.96 25.82 34.03
C THR A 125 -20.15 26.38 35.43
N PRO A 126 -20.66 27.61 35.57
CA PRO A 126 -20.95 28.20 36.87
C PRO A 126 -22.03 27.42 37.63
N ARG A 127 -21.93 27.42 38.96
CA ARG A 127 -22.97 26.90 39.85
C ARG A 127 -24.20 27.81 39.86
N ALA A 128 -23.97 29.12 39.80
CA ALA A 128 -25.01 30.13 39.76
C ALA A 128 -24.52 31.31 38.90
N SER A 129 -25.44 31.93 38.16
CA SER A 129 -25.19 33.14 37.41
C SER A 129 -26.40 34.04 37.46
N ASP A 130 -26.17 35.34 37.55
CA ASP A 130 -27.20 36.36 37.60
C ASP A 130 -26.86 37.51 36.65
N LEU A 131 -27.84 37.94 35.87
CA LEU A 131 -27.73 39.03 34.92
C LEU A 131 -28.66 40.15 35.37
N VAL A 132 -28.07 41.19 35.96
CA VAL A 132 -28.81 42.32 36.51
C VAL A 132 -28.80 43.47 35.50
N PRO A 133 -29.95 43.85 34.92
CA PRO A 133 -30.04 45.04 34.09
C PRO A 133 -29.87 46.30 34.96
N GLN A 134 -29.07 47.24 34.47
CA GLN A 134 -28.85 48.56 35.05
C GLN A 134 -29.48 49.63 34.13
N PRO A 135 -29.62 50.89 34.60
CA PRO A 135 -30.05 52.00 33.75
C PRO A 135 -29.15 52.12 32.50
N GLU A 136 -29.69 52.71 31.42
CA GLU A 136 -28.92 53.02 30.19
C GLU A 136 -28.42 51.81 29.37
N ASN A 137 -29.14 50.67 29.40
CA ASN A 137 -28.76 49.41 28.72
C ASN A 137 -27.41 48.83 29.18
N LEU A 138 -26.96 49.23 30.37
CA LEU A 138 -25.82 48.62 31.04
C LEU A 138 -26.28 47.31 31.71
N PHE A 139 -25.48 46.25 31.58
CA PHE A 139 -25.72 44.97 32.21
C PHE A 139 -24.57 44.64 33.13
N ASN A 140 -24.89 44.17 34.33
CA ASN A 140 -23.90 43.58 35.22
C ASN A 140 -24.15 42.08 35.32
N TYR A 141 -23.22 41.30 34.79
CA TYR A 141 -23.28 39.86 34.83
C TYR A 141 -22.36 39.34 35.92
N THR A 142 -22.91 38.59 36.86
CA THR A 142 -22.16 37.96 37.94
C THR A 142 -22.34 36.45 37.88
N ALA A 143 -21.25 35.71 38.05
CA ALA A 143 -21.31 34.26 38.08
C ALA A 143 -20.40 33.70 39.17
N THR A 144 -20.83 32.58 39.74
CA THR A 144 -20.11 31.87 40.81
C THR A 144 -19.69 30.50 40.32
N SER A 145 -18.38 30.24 40.32
CA SER A 145 -17.79 28.94 40.00
C SER A 145 -18.20 27.86 41.01
N VAL A 146 -18.10 26.59 40.61
CA VAL A 146 -18.25 25.43 41.51
C VAL A 146 -17.27 25.47 42.67
N ASP A 147 -16.08 26.04 42.45
CA ASP A 147 -15.03 26.19 43.46
C ASP A 147 -15.21 27.44 44.34
N GLY A 148 -16.36 28.13 44.21
CA GLY A 148 -16.72 29.29 45.04
C GLY A 148 -16.13 30.63 44.59
N CYS A 149 -15.48 30.68 43.42
CA CYS A 149 -14.93 31.92 42.89
C CYS A 149 -16.03 32.78 42.25
N ILE A 150 -16.00 34.08 42.49
CA ILE A 150 -17.01 35.01 41.94
C ILE A 150 -16.35 35.87 40.87
N GLY A 151 -16.89 35.81 39.65
CA GLY A 151 -16.51 36.67 38.53
C GLY A 151 -17.64 37.64 38.20
N SER A 152 -17.30 38.89 37.90
CA SER A 152 -18.27 39.92 37.49
C SER A 152 -17.78 40.64 36.24
N ALA A 153 -18.68 40.87 35.30
CA ALA A 153 -18.43 41.64 34.08
C ALA A 153 -19.56 42.65 33.87
N SER A 154 -19.18 43.91 33.65
CA SER A 154 -20.11 44.98 33.27
C SER A 154 -19.93 45.32 31.80
N PHE A 155 -21.01 45.34 31.02
CA PHE A 155 -20.97 45.67 29.60
C PHE A 155 -22.24 46.43 29.18
N ASN A 156 -22.14 47.22 28.12
CA ASN A 156 -23.24 48.02 27.59
C ASN A 156 -23.78 47.36 26.32
N ALA A 157 -25.06 47.03 26.29
CA ALA A 157 -25.71 46.44 25.11
C ALA A 157 -26.37 47.47 24.18
N SER A 158 -26.05 48.77 24.34
CA SER A 158 -26.55 49.83 23.44
C SER A 158 -26.09 49.62 21.99
N VAL A 159 -26.87 50.13 21.02
CA VAL A 159 -26.62 49.93 19.57
C VAL A 159 -25.22 50.40 19.14
N SER A 160 -24.65 51.41 19.83
CA SER A 160 -23.29 51.92 19.60
C SER A 160 -22.18 51.02 20.18
N ASP A 161 -22.46 50.26 21.25
CA ASP A 161 -21.52 49.32 21.89
C ASP A 161 -21.82 47.85 21.57
N SER A 162 -22.70 47.61 20.58
CA SER A 162 -23.21 46.29 20.11
C SER A 162 -22.13 45.27 19.71
N ASN A 163 -20.85 45.67 19.72
CA ASN A 163 -19.68 44.84 19.53
C ASN A 163 -19.22 44.09 20.79
N THR A 164 -19.73 44.40 21.99
CA THR A 164 -19.30 43.77 23.26
C THR A 164 -20.18 42.59 23.67
N GLN A 165 -20.25 41.56 22.83
CA GLN A 165 -21.05 40.34 23.08
C GLN A 165 -20.30 39.26 23.87
N TYR A 166 -19.01 39.46 24.12
CA TYR A 166 -18.16 38.48 24.75
C TYR A 166 -17.00 39.15 25.47
N GLY A 167 -16.41 38.44 26.42
CA GLY A 167 -15.17 38.85 27.04
C GLY A 167 -14.61 37.82 28.00
N VAL A 168 -13.49 38.19 28.62
CA VAL A 168 -12.81 37.38 29.63
C VAL A 168 -12.37 38.26 30.78
N VAL A 169 -12.55 37.80 32.01
CA VAL A 169 -12.11 38.50 33.22
C VAL A 169 -11.32 37.56 34.13
N PRO A 170 -10.30 38.04 34.84
CA PRO A 170 -9.59 37.24 35.83
C PRO A 170 -10.47 37.07 37.06
N VAL A 171 -10.39 35.90 37.69
CA VAL A 171 -11.21 35.56 38.86
C VAL A 171 -10.30 35.21 40.02
N SER A 172 -10.57 35.82 41.17
CA SER A 172 -9.90 35.47 42.41
C SER A 172 -10.65 34.32 43.10
N CYS A 173 -9.99 33.18 43.24
CA CYS A 173 -10.48 32.01 43.98
C CYS A 173 -9.76 31.85 45.31
N ALA A 174 -10.39 31.22 46.30
CA ALA A 174 -9.71 30.81 47.51
C ALA A 174 -8.54 29.86 47.17
N GLY A 175 -7.31 30.22 47.56
CA GLY A 175 -6.10 29.45 47.22
C GLY A 175 -5.47 29.77 45.85
N ALA A 176 -6.09 30.63 45.04
CA ALA A 176 -5.45 31.10 43.81
C ALA A 176 -4.30 32.07 44.11
N SER A 177 -3.37 32.17 43.16
CA SER A 177 -2.25 33.10 43.23
C SER A 177 -2.77 34.56 43.32
N PRO A 178 -2.19 35.41 44.19
CA PRO A 178 -2.53 36.84 44.21
C PRO A 178 -2.07 37.55 42.93
N ASN A 179 -1.13 36.97 42.20
CA ASN A 179 -0.72 37.49 40.90
C ASN A 179 -1.76 37.12 39.83
N ILE A 180 -2.39 38.16 39.24
CA ILE A 180 -3.42 38.06 38.20
C ILE A 180 -3.03 37.19 37.01
N THR A 181 -1.74 37.06 36.74
CA THR A 181 -1.16 36.26 35.65
C THR A 181 -1.35 34.76 35.81
N PHE A 182 -1.54 34.29 37.03
CA PHE A 182 -1.77 32.88 37.36
C PHE A 182 -3.17 32.66 37.92
N GLN A 183 -4.06 33.65 37.81
CA GLN A 183 -5.43 33.52 38.27
C GLN A 183 -6.28 32.77 37.24
N PRO A 184 -7.27 31.99 37.70
CA PRO A 184 -8.33 31.47 36.85
C PRO A 184 -9.04 32.57 36.08
N VAL A 185 -9.70 32.19 35.00
CA VAL A 185 -10.41 33.13 34.12
C VAL A 185 -11.86 32.73 33.95
N MET A 186 -12.74 33.73 33.84
CA MET A 186 -14.13 33.56 33.47
C MET A 186 -14.33 34.16 32.09
N PHE A 187 -14.66 33.31 31.13
CA PHE A 187 -15.23 33.73 29.86
C PHE A 187 -16.71 34.02 30.05
N TRP A 188 -17.19 35.11 29.50
CA TRP A 188 -18.59 35.47 29.51
C TRP A 188 -19.06 35.80 28.09
N TYR A 189 -20.31 35.46 27.83
CA TYR A 189 -20.96 35.63 26.54
C TYR A 189 -22.36 36.18 26.76
N PHE A 190 -22.78 37.08 25.89
CA PHE A 190 -24.06 37.76 25.94
C PHE A 190 -24.78 37.63 24.59
N HIS A 191 -26.08 37.38 24.64
CA HIS A 191 -26.94 37.32 23.47
C HIS A 191 -28.34 37.80 23.81
N LEU A 192 -29.02 38.41 22.84
CA LEU A 192 -30.44 38.69 22.91
C LEU A 192 -31.18 37.55 22.22
N ARG A 193 -32.04 36.88 22.98
CA ARG A 193 -32.79 35.71 22.51
C ARG A 193 -33.58 36.03 21.25
N THR A 194 -33.49 35.19 20.22
CA THR A 194 -34.08 35.50 18.91
C THR A 194 -35.60 35.47 18.88
N ASP A 195 -36.25 34.77 19.81
CA ASP A 195 -37.69 34.57 19.83
C ASP A 195 -38.46 35.63 20.62
N ASN A 196 -37.87 36.21 21.67
CA ASN A 196 -38.52 37.21 22.52
C ASN A 196 -37.63 38.39 22.92
N ASN A 197 -36.42 38.49 22.38
CA ASN A 197 -35.47 39.58 22.62
C ASN A 197 -35.09 39.74 24.11
N LEU A 198 -35.18 38.67 24.91
CA LEU A 198 -34.72 38.69 26.30
C LEU A 198 -33.18 38.58 26.36
N PRO A 199 -32.54 39.32 27.28
CA PRO A 199 -31.11 39.24 27.48
C PRO A 199 -30.71 37.95 28.18
N GLU A 200 -29.78 37.21 27.58
CA GLU A 200 -29.20 35.98 28.12
C GLU A 200 -27.68 36.12 28.22
N ALA A 201 -27.11 35.58 29.30
CA ALA A 201 -25.68 35.53 29.50
C ALA A 201 -25.24 34.16 30.01
N LYS A 202 -24.08 33.71 29.52
CA LYS A 202 -23.45 32.46 29.93
C LYS A 202 -21.99 32.72 30.30
N ALA A 203 -21.50 31.99 31.29
CA ALA A 203 -20.10 32.00 31.70
C ALA A 203 -19.48 30.61 31.66
N VAL A 204 -18.16 30.57 31.50
CA VAL A 204 -17.33 29.37 31.67
C VAL A 204 -16.09 29.76 32.47
N PHE A 205 -15.85 29.06 33.58
CA PHE A 205 -14.67 29.25 34.42
C PHE A 205 -13.60 28.24 34.03
N CYS A 206 -12.38 28.69 33.78
CA CYS A 206 -11.26 27.81 33.43
C CYS A 206 -10.07 28.04 34.36
N THR A 207 -9.46 26.93 34.78
CA THR A 207 -8.34 26.87 35.73
C THR A 207 -7.14 26.22 35.04
N PRO A 208 -6.34 27.00 34.28
CA PRO A 208 -5.27 26.42 33.47
C PRO A 208 -4.19 25.81 34.35
N ALA A 209 -3.72 24.64 33.92
CA ALA A 209 -2.63 23.88 34.51
C ALA A 209 -1.70 23.38 33.39
N ILE A 210 -0.42 23.22 33.72
CA ILE A 210 0.58 22.66 32.81
C ILE A 210 1.26 21.46 33.45
N LYS A 211 1.60 20.47 32.63
CA LYS A 211 2.40 19.33 33.05
C LYS A 211 3.52 19.08 32.04
N ALA A 212 4.76 19.18 32.49
CA ALA A 212 5.94 18.86 31.68
C ALA A 212 6.26 17.36 31.78
N SER A 213 6.43 16.70 30.63
CA SER A 213 6.64 15.25 30.54
C SER A 213 7.62 14.89 29.43
N ASN A 214 8.23 13.70 29.54
CA ASN A 214 8.89 13.06 28.41
C ASN A 214 7.83 12.40 27.53
N VAL A 215 7.88 12.66 26.23
CA VAL A 215 6.86 12.23 25.26
C VAL A 215 7.52 11.63 24.03
N GLU A 216 6.82 10.71 23.38
CA GLU A 216 7.11 10.26 22.03
C GLU A 216 6.21 11.04 21.07
N ALA A 217 6.81 11.95 20.31
CA ALA A 217 6.12 12.77 19.33
C ALA A 217 6.24 12.12 17.95
N SER A 218 5.11 11.71 17.37
CA SER A 218 5.03 11.16 16.02
C SER A 218 4.65 12.26 15.06
N VAL A 219 5.50 12.46 14.05
CA VAL A 219 5.31 13.49 13.02
C VAL A 219 5.17 12.82 11.66
N ASP A 220 4.16 13.23 10.91
CA ASP A 220 4.00 12.92 9.51
C ASP A 220 4.98 13.79 8.71
N LEU A 221 5.94 13.16 8.02
CA LEU A 221 6.98 13.88 7.28
C LEU A 221 6.47 14.51 5.99
N GLU A 222 5.37 14.01 5.43
CA GLU A 222 4.75 14.57 4.23
C GLU A 222 4.03 15.88 4.57
N LYS A 223 3.21 15.87 5.63
CA LYS A 223 2.44 17.03 6.08
C LYS A 223 3.24 17.97 6.97
N LYS A 224 4.36 17.51 7.53
CA LYS A 224 5.15 18.20 8.56
C LYS A 224 4.31 18.57 9.79
N THR A 225 3.32 17.75 10.12
CA THR A 225 2.40 17.95 11.25
C THR A 225 2.51 16.80 12.24
N MET A 226 2.31 17.12 13.51
CA MET A 226 2.32 16.11 14.57
C MET A 226 1.05 15.26 14.46
N SER A 227 1.21 13.96 14.25
CA SER A 227 0.10 13.01 14.13
C SER A 227 -0.32 12.47 15.50
N ALA A 228 0.64 12.19 16.38
CA ALA A 228 0.38 11.71 17.73
C ALA A 228 1.43 12.22 18.73
N CYS A 229 1.04 12.31 20.00
CA CYS A 229 1.93 12.59 21.12
C CYS A 229 1.55 11.65 22.27
N VAL A 230 2.48 10.80 22.69
CA VAL A 230 2.26 9.82 23.76
C VAL A 230 3.19 10.10 24.93
N GLN A 231 2.63 10.27 26.13
CA GLN A 231 3.43 10.43 27.33
C GLN A 231 4.18 9.14 27.68
N LYS A 232 5.49 9.23 27.87
CA LYS A 232 6.36 8.11 28.30
C LYS A 232 6.69 8.15 29.78
N GLY A 233 6.72 9.34 30.38
CA GLY A 233 6.97 9.52 31.80
C GLY A 233 7.05 11.00 32.19
N ASP A 234 7.12 11.28 33.49
CA ASP A 234 7.29 12.64 33.98
C ASP A 234 8.70 13.16 33.71
N LEU A 235 8.84 14.48 33.58
CA LEU A 235 10.13 15.11 33.33
C LEU A 235 10.98 15.10 34.61
N SER A 236 12.07 14.34 34.61
CA SER A 236 12.99 14.24 35.75
C SER A 236 14.04 15.35 35.83
N LYS A 237 14.30 16.05 34.71
CA LYS A 237 15.33 17.10 34.64
C LYS A 237 14.85 18.40 35.29
N PRO A 238 15.60 18.98 36.24
CA PRO A 238 15.24 20.27 36.83
C PRO A 238 15.26 21.37 35.76
N ASN A 239 14.25 22.24 35.79
CA ASN A 239 14.10 23.33 34.82
C ASN A 239 13.26 24.46 35.44
N ASN A 240 13.29 25.63 34.81
CA ASN A 240 12.64 26.85 35.32
C ASN A 240 11.11 26.88 35.10
N VAL A 241 10.53 25.85 34.45
CA VAL A 241 9.09 25.72 34.21
C VAL A 241 8.44 24.92 35.34
N THR A 242 8.98 23.74 35.67
CA THR A 242 8.49 22.91 36.80
C THR A 242 9.09 23.33 38.14
N GLY A 243 10.31 23.88 38.15
CA GLY A 243 10.97 24.45 39.32
C GLY A 243 10.88 25.99 39.38
N PRO A 244 11.60 26.64 40.31
CA PRO A 244 11.65 28.09 40.41
C PRO A 244 12.12 28.73 39.08
N PRO A 245 11.54 29.88 38.68
CA PRO A 245 10.59 30.70 39.42
C PRO A 245 9.12 30.32 39.23
N LEU A 246 8.78 29.50 38.24
CA LEU A 246 7.39 29.24 37.84
C LEU A 246 6.70 28.19 38.72
N ASN A 247 7.46 27.22 39.24
CA ASN A 247 6.99 26.14 40.11
C ASN A 247 5.79 25.37 39.52
N GLY A 248 5.78 25.14 38.21
CA GLY A 248 4.71 24.42 37.51
C GLY A 248 3.40 25.18 37.34
N ARG A 249 3.35 26.48 37.68
CA ARG A 249 2.13 27.29 37.51
C ARG A 249 1.93 27.65 36.04
N ALA A 250 0.71 27.51 35.54
CA ALA A 250 0.38 27.91 34.18
C ALA A 250 0.03 29.39 34.09
N TYR A 251 0.53 30.07 33.05
CA TYR A 251 0.02 31.38 32.67
C TYR A 251 -1.45 31.29 32.27
N ASN A 252 -2.24 32.28 32.67
CA ASN A 252 -3.67 32.37 32.34
C ASN A 252 -3.96 32.65 30.86
N GLY A 253 -2.95 32.90 30.02
CA GLY A 253 -3.15 33.07 28.58
C GLY A 253 -3.59 34.45 28.11
N TYR A 254 -3.96 35.37 29.01
CA TYR A 254 -4.64 36.63 28.66
C TYR A 254 -4.08 37.87 29.34
N ILE A 255 -3.96 37.82 30.67
CA ILE A 255 -3.70 39.01 31.50
C ILE A 255 -2.40 38.78 32.24
N ILE A 256 -1.32 39.31 31.69
CA ILE A 256 -0.07 39.45 32.43
C ILE A 256 -0.09 40.80 33.11
N ARG A 257 0.12 40.82 34.45
CA ARG A 257 0.25 41.98 35.38
C ARG A 257 0.02 43.37 34.75
N ASN A 258 -0.88 44.18 35.33
CA ASN A 258 -1.13 45.55 34.89
C ASN A 258 0.19 46.30 34.61
N ASN A 259 0.46 46.54 33.33
CA ASN A 259 1.72 47.08 32.84
C ASN A 259 1.46 48.51 32.38
N PRO A 260 2.27 49.50 32.81
CA PRO A 260 2.11 50.89 32.34
C PRO A 260 2.30 51.04 30.82
N ASP A 261 2.91 50.06 30.15
CA ASP A 261 3.07 50.05 28.70
C ASP A 261 1.73 49.82 27.98
N ARG A 262 1.29 50.84 27.25
CA ARG A 262 0.05 50.83 26.45
C ARG A 262 0.07 49.76 25.36
N PHE A 263 1.23 49.39 24.82
CA PHE A 263 1.31 48.34 23.81
C PHE A 263 1.03 46.96 24.42
N ILE A 264 1.57 46.69 25.62
CA ILE A 264 1.32 45.44 26.33
C ILE A 264 -0.14 45.35 26.77
N ALA A 265 -0.72 46.46 27.25
CA ALA A 265 -2.15 46.53 27.56
C ALA A 265 -3.01 46.26 26.31
N ALA A 266 -2.70 46.90 25.17
CA ALA A 266 -3.41 46.66 23.91
C ALA A 266 -3.30 45.20 23.43
N ARG A 267 -2.13 44.56 23.58
CA ARG A 267 -1.95 43.13 23.28
C ARG A 267 -2.80 42.26 24.19
N ALA A 268 -2.86 42.54 25.49
CA ALA A 268 -3.71 41.80 26.43
C ALA A 268 -5.19 41.90 26.04
N THR A 269 -5.67 43.10 25.70
CA THR A 269 -7.04 43.31 25.19
C THR A 269 -7.29 42.58 23.88
N ALA A 270 -6.35 42.60 22.94
CA ALA A 270 -6.46 41.89 21.67
C ALA A 270 -6.50 40.37 21.85
N VAL A 271 -5.70 39.81 22.77
CA VAL A 271 -5.71 38.36 23.08
C VAL A 271 -7.04 37.98 23.73
N ALA A 272 -7.50 38.77 24.70
CA ALA A 272 -8.79 38.60 25.36
C ALA A 272 -9.93 38.55 24.33
N ALA A 273 -10.05 39.59 23.49
CA ALA A 273 -11.08 39.68 22.46
C ALA A 273 -10.92 38.59 21.39
N GLY A 274 -9.69 38.27 20.98
CA GLY A 274 -9.42 37.29 19.94
C GLY A 274 -9.88 35.88 20.31
N VAL A 275 -9.60 35.42 21.53
CA VAL A 275 -9.99 34.06 21.94
C VAL A 275 -11.48 33.98 22.28
N SER A 276 -12.03 34.90 23.07
CA SER A 276 -13.46 34.88 23.39
C SER A 276 -14.32 35.11 22.13
N GLY A 277 -13.85 35.94 21.20
CA GLY A 277 -14.49 36.18 19.91
C GLY A 277 -14.42 34.96 18.99
N ALA A 278 -13.30 34.22 18.98
CA ALA A 278 -13.20 32.97 18.24
C ALA A 278 -14.20 31.92 18.76
N ILE A 279 -14.34 31.79 20.08
CA ILE A 279 -15.33 30.89 20.70
C ILE A 279 -16.75 31.30 20.33
N PHE A 280 -17.08 32.58 20.48
CA PHE A 280 -18.40 33.11 20.15
C PHE A 280 -18.75 32.93 18.67
N ARG A 281 -17.77 33.15 17.78
CA ARG A 281 -17.95 32.90 16.35
C ARG A 281 -18.17 31.42 16.06
N LEU A 282 -17.41 30.51 16.67
CA LEU A 282 -17.63 29.07 16.50
C LEU A 282 -19.02 28.65 17.00
N ALA A 283 -19.49 29.23 18.10
CA ALA A 283 -20.87 29.02 18.59
C ALA A 283 -21.91 29.48 17.56
N SER A 284 -21.69 30.62 16.90
CA SER A 284 -22.61 31.10 15.85
C SER A 284 -22.66 30.21 14.60
N GLN A 285 -21.60 29.41 14.36
CA GLN A 285 -21.49 28.49 13.22
C GLN A 285 -22.02 27.07 13.52
N GLN A 286 -22.41 26.78 14.76
CA GLN A 286 -23.02 25.50 15.12
C GLN A 286 -24.38 25.30 14.42
N SER A 287 -24.79 24.04 14.27
CA SER A 287 -26.11 23.72 13.73
C SER A 287 -27.21 24.29 14.63
N GLY A 288 -28.05 25.18 14.10
CA GLY A 288 -29.06 25.90 14.89
C GLY A 288 -28.61 27.30 15.33
N GLY A 289 -27.40 27.72 14.97
CA GLY A 289 -26.87 29.06 15.22
C GLY A 289 -26.53 29.32 16.68
N LEU A 290 -26.38 30.60 17.00
CA LEU A 290 -25.94 31.04 18.34
C LEU A 290 -26.96 30.67 19.43
N GLN A 291 -28.27 30.83 19.18
CA GLN A 291 -29.31 30.53 20.16
C GLN A 291 -29.27 29.07 20.62
N ALA A 292 -29.08 28.13 19.69
CA ALA A 292 -28.96 26.71 20.04
C ALA A 292 -27.79 26.43 21.01
N THR A 293 -26.71 27.20 20.92
CA THR A 293 -25.57 27.08 21.85
C THR A 293 -25.90 27.64 23.24
N PHE A 294 -26.72 28.70 23.33
CA PHE A 294 -27.21 29.26 24.60
C PHE A 294 -28.24 28.35 25.29
N ASP A 295 -29.09 27.69 24.50
CA ASP A 295 -30.11 26.76 25.00
C ASP A 295 -29.48 25.48 25.58
N LEU A 296 -28.33 25.05 25.05
CA LEU A 296 -27.60 23.89 25.55
C LEU A 296 -26.87 24.21 26.87
N PRO A 297 -26.99 23.37 27.92
CA PRO A 297 -26.35 23.62 29.21
C PRO A 297 -24.82 23.66 29.12
N ASN A 298 -24.22 22.86 28.22
CA ASN A 298 -22.77 22.77 28.01
C ASN A 298 -22.30 23.35 26.67
N GLY A 299 -23.15 24.07 25.93
CA GLY A 299 -22.83 24.52 24.57
C GLY A 299 -21.53 25.34 24.50
N PHE A 300 -21.38 26.31 25.40
CA PHE A 300 -20.15 27.11 25.50
C PHE A 300 -19.00 26.41 26.23
N LEU A 301 -19.27 25.40 27.06
CA LEU A 301 -18.24 24.70 27.82
C LEU A 301 -17.29 23.96 26.89
N ASP A 302 -17.84 23.16 25.97
CA ASP A 302 -17.04 22.32 25.07
C ASP A 302 -16.23 23.17 24.10
N LEU A 303 -16.85 24.21 23.52
CA LEU A 303 -16.18 25.16 22.64
C LEU A 303 -15.08 25.94 23.34
N THR A 304 -15.35 26.44 24.56
CA THR A 304 -14.34 27.15 25.35
C THR A 304 -13.19 26.23 25.70
N THR A 305 -13.46 25.00 26.14
CA THR A 305 -12.43 24.00 26.48
C THR A 305 -11.54 23.71 25.26
N GLN A 306 -12.13 23.50 24.09
CA GLN A 306 -11.39 23.22 22.87
C GLN A 306 -10.50 24.39 22.45
N VAL A 307 -11.08 25.58 22.25
CA VAL A 307 -10.36 26.75 21.74
C VAL A 307 -9.32 27.24 22.75
N TYR A 308 -9.66 27.26 24.04
CA TYR A 308 -8.74 27.72 25.07
C TYR A 308 -7.57 26.75 25.28
N THR A 309 -7.83 25.43 25.23
CA THR A 309 -6.76 24.43 25.31
C THR A 309 -5.82 24.55 24.11
N GLN A 310 -6.37 24.77 22.91
CA GLN A 310 -5.57 25.02 21.71
C GLN A 310 -4.75 26.32 21.83
N HIS A 311 -5.37 27.42 22.29
CA HIS A 311 -4.69 28.70 22.55
C HIS A 311 -3.46 28.53 23.45
N LEU A 312 -3.65 27.88 24.59
CA LEU A 312 -2.60 27.69 25.57
C LEU A 312 -1.53 26.70 25.09
N ALA A 313 -1.91 25.66 24.35
CA ALA A 313 -0.93 24.73 23.77
C ALA A 313 -0.07 25.42 22.69
N ILE A 314 -0.64 26.26 21.84
CA ILE A 314 0.13 27.06 20.87
C ILE A 314 1.03 28.06 21.62
N THR A 315 0.49 28.72 22.64
CA THR A 315 1.25 29.65 23.49
C THR A 315 2.42 28.95 24.18
N ALA A 316 2.21 27.73 24.70
CA ALA A 316 3.21 26.93 25.40
C ALA A 316 4.48 26.75 24.55
N LYS A 317 4.32 26.59 23.23
CA LYS A 317 5.42 26.50 22.27
C LYS A 317 6.36 27.70 22.29
N SER A 318 5.81 28.90 22.49
CA SER A 318 6.58 30.15 22.53
C SER A 318 7.12 30.50 23.92
N VAL A 319 6.41 30.10 24.98
CA VAL A 319 6.70 30.52 26.36
C VAL A 319 7.58 29.52 27.11
N TYR A 320 7.38 28.22 26.87
CA TYR A 320 8.01 27.17 27.67
C TYR A 320 9.06 26.35 26.90
N PHE A 321 9.48 26.83 25.72
CA PHE A 321 10.55 26.21 24.95
C PHE A 321 11.60 27.23 24.48
N LEU A 322 12.84 27.02 24.91
CA LEU A 322 14.00 27.82 24.52
C LEU A 322 14.80 27.14 23.42
N PRO A 323 15.56 27.88 22.59
CA PRO A 323 16.46 27.29 21.61
C PRO A 323 17.42 26.27 22.26
N ASP A 324 17.55 25.11 21.63
CA ASP A 324 18.48 24.05 22.01
C ASP A 324 19.08 23.42 20.75
N GLY A 325 20.17 22.66 20.91
CA GLY A 325 20.87 21.96 19.83
C GLY A 325 21.19 20.50 20.16
N SER A 326 20.52 19.91 21.16
CA SER A 326 20.78 18.54 21.58
C SER A 326 20.32 17.52 20.55
N GLN A 327 21.00 16.36 20.48
CA GLN A 327 20.57 15.24 19.67
C GLN A 327 19.50 14.43 20.40
N LEU A 328 18.41 14.14 19.71
CA LEU A 328 17.32 13.27 20.16
C LEU A 328 17.33 11.98 19.36
N ASN A 329 16.99 10.90 20.04
CA ASN A 329 16.79 9.61 19.40
C ASN A 329 15.35 9.52 18.90
N GLY A 330 15.19 9.10 17.65
CA GLY A 330 13.92 8.85 17.03
C GLY A 330 13.94 7.56 16.23
N ARG A 331 12.77 7.21 15.72
CA ARG A 331 12.52 6.04 14.90
C ARG A 331 11.77 6.49 13.66
N LEU A 332 12.43 6.38 12.52
CA LEU A 332 11.86 6.71 11.23
C LEU A 332 11.16 5.48 10.67
N THR A 333 9.86 5.56 10.44
CA THR A 333 9.08 4.51 9.79
C THR A 333 8.66 4.99 8.41
N SER A 334 9.26 4.44 7.37
CA SER A 334 8.95 4.76 5.97
C SER A 334 8.37 3.56 5.25
N SER A 335 7.44 3.80 4.34
CA SER A 335 6.88 2.74 3.50
C SER A 335 7.82 2.52 2.30
N VAL A 336 8.60 1.43 2.36
CA VAL A 336 9.59 1.11 1.33
C VAL A 336 9.02 0.03 0.41
N PRO A 337 9.08 0.19 -0.93
CA PRO A 337 8.70 -0.87 -1.85
C PRO A 337 9.68 -2.03 -1.72
N ARG A 338 9.19 -3.22 -1.39
CA ARG A 338 9.96 -4.46 -1.42
C ARG A 338 9.39 -5.43 -2.44
N LEU A 339 10.30 -6.11 -3.12
CA LEU A 339 9.96 -7.22 -4.00
C LEU A 339 9.54 -8.40 -3.12
N TRP A 340 8.30 -8.86 -3.28
CA TRP A 340 7.75 -10.00 -2.55
C TRP A 340 7.33 -11.07 -3.54
N ILE A 341 7.50 -12.35 -3.17
CA ILE A 341 7.01 -13.46 -3.98
C ILE A 341 5.54 -13.69 -3.63
N ASP A 342 4.64 -13.46 -4.59
CA ASP A 342 3.23 -13.77 -4.39
C ASP A 342 3.07 -15.30 -4.30
N PRO A 343 2.51 -15.82 -3.19
CA PRO A 343 2.38 -17.25 -2.99
C PRO A 343 1.56 -17.90 -4.10
N LEU A 344 0.51 -17.26 -4.63
CA LEU A 344 -0.38 -17.93 -5.60
C LEU A 344 0.33 -18.26 -6.93
N PRO A 345 0.89 -17.30 -7.69
CA PRO A 345 1.65 -17.60 -8.90
C PRO A 345 2.93 -18.37 -8.59
N GLY A 346 3.55 -18.17 -7.41
CA GLY A 346 4.72 -18.93 -6.99
C GLY A 346 4.47 -20.44 -6.88
N HIS A 347 3.41 -20.85 -6.17
CA HIS A 347 3.04 -22.26 -6.05
C HIS A 347 2.54 -22.83 -7.39
N ALA A 348 1.75 -22.07 -8.15
CA ALA A 348 1.27 -22.50 -9.46
C ALA A 348 2.43 -22.77 -10.43
N LEU A 349 3.41 -21.85 -10.51
CA LEU A 349 4.60 -22.01 -11.34
C LEU A 349 5.44 -23.21 -10.88
N ALA A 350 5.63 -23.39 -9.57
CA ALA A 350 6.34 -24.54 -9.04
C ALA A 350 5.68 -25.86 -9.46
N ILE A 351 4.36 -26.00 -9.27
CA ILE A 351 3.59 -27.20 -9.65
C ILE A 351 3.72 -27.48 -11.16
N LEU A 352 3.58 -26.44 -12.00
CA LEU A 352 3.67 -26.58 -13.45
C LEU A 352 5.07 -27.03 -13.91
N ILE A 353 6.14 -26.48 -13.33
CA ILE A 353 7.51 -26.91 -13.63
C ILE A 353 7.74 -28.36 -13.18
N PHE A 354 7.24 -28.74 -12.00
CA PHE A 354 7.31 -30.13 -11.54
C PHE A 354 6.60 -31.09 -12.49
N MET A 355 5.39 -30.73 -12.95
CA MET A 355 4.63 -31.53 -13.92
C MET A 355 5.36 -31.67 -15.26
N VAL A 356 5.92 -30.58 -15.80
CA VAL A 356 6.70 -30.62 -17.05
C VAL A 356 7.97 -31.46 -16.87
N GLY A 357 8.67 -31.32 -15.73
CA GLY A 357 9.83 -32.15 -15.40
C GLY A 357 9.48 -33.64 -15.35
N PHE A 358 8.37 -33.99 -14.70
CA PHE A 358 7.88 -35.37 -14.63
C PHE A 358 7.53 -35.93 -16.01
N VAL A 359 6.80 -35.17 -16.84
CA VAL A 359 6.50 -35.58 -18.22
C VAL A 359 7.78 -35.72 -19.04
N GLY A 360 8.75 -34.82 -18.88
CA GLY A 360 10.07 -34.91 -19.51
C GLY A 360 10.80 -36.20 -19.15
N VAL A 361 10.82 -36.58 -17.86
CA VAL A 361 11.40 -37.84 -17.39
C VAL A 361 10.71 -39.04 -18.04
N VAL A 362 9.38 -39.06 -18.10
CA VAL A 362 8.61 -40.13 -18.75
C VAL A 362 8.94 -40.22 -20.24
N ILE A 363 8.99 -39.09 -20.96
CA ILE A 363 9.37 -39.04 -22.39
C ILE A 363 10.79 -39.59 -22.58
N HIS A 364 11.73 -39.23 -21.70
CA HIS A 364 13.10 -39.77 -21.76
C HIS A 364 13.14 -41.28 -21.53
N ILE A 365 12.36 -41.82 -20.59
CA ILE A 365 12.26 -43.27 -20.35
C ILE A 365 11.68 -43.99 -21.58
N LEU A 366 10.57 -43.48 -22.13
CA LEU A 366 9.94 -44.04 -23.33
C LEU A 366 10.87 -43.96 -24.54
N GLY A 367 11.54 -42.81 -24.73
CA GLY A 367 12.54 -42.61 -25.77
C GLY A 367 13.71 -43.58 -25.62
N ARG A 368 14.19 -43.81 -24.39
CA ARG A 368 15.23 -44.81 -24.12
C ARG A 368 14.77 -46.21 -24.46
N ARG A 369 13.54 -46.59 -24.11
CA ARG A 369 12.96 -47.91 -24.46
C ARG A 369 12.82 -48.08 -25.97
N ALA A 370 12.30 -47.07 -26.68
CA ALA A 370 12.18 -47.11 -28.14
C ALA A 370 13.54 -47.22 -28.83
N ARG A 371 14.57 -46.53 -28.30
CA ARG A 371 15.94 -46.58 -28.85
C ARG A 371 16.70 -47.85 -28.54
N ARG A 372 16.31 -48.63 -27.52
CA ARG A 372 16.98 -49.92 -27.22
C ARG A 372 16.92 -50.92 -28.37
N ASN A 373 15.90 -50.82 -29.21
CA ASN A 373 15.70 -51.73 -30.34
C ASN A 373 16.27 -51.18 -31.66
N LEU A 374 16.86 -49.98 -31.64
CA LEU A 374 17.50 -49.37 -32.80
C LEU A 374 18.98 -49.70 -32.79
N ILE A 375 19.39 -50.60 -33.69
CA ILE A 375 20.79 -50.93 -33.92
C ILE A 375 21.32 -49.94 -34.94
N LEU A 376 22.19 -49.02 -34.49
CA LEU A 376 22.86 -48.06 -35.36
C LEU A 376 24.33 -48.46 -35.48
N CYS A 377 24.81 -48.66 -36.71
CA CYS A 377 26.21 -49.02 -36.98
C CYS A 377 27.18 -47.83 -36.84
N ALA A 378 26.65 -46.60 -36.70
CA ALA A 378 27.41 -45.37 -36.54
C ALA A 378 26.63 -44.37 -35.66
N PRO A 379 27.28 -43.33 -35.12
CA PRO A 379 26.61 -42.35 -34.26
C PRO A 379 25.39 -41.70 -34.93
N PRO A 380 24.28 -41.50 -34.20
CA PRO A 380 23.06 -40.92 -34.75
C PRO A 380 23.32 -39.52 -35.32
N GLY A 381 22.81 -39.25 -36.53
CA GLY A 381 23.02 -37.98 -37.24
C GLY A 381 24.30 -37.92 -38.09
N SER A 382 25.17 -38.93 -38.03
CA SER A 382 26.29 -39.04 -38.98
C SER A 382 25.83 -39.49 -40.37
N ILE A 383 26.56 -39.05 -41.41
CA ILE A 383 26.33 -39.50 -42.79
C ILE A 383 26.46 -41.02 -42.88
N ALA A 384 27.42 -41.60 -42.16
CA ALA A 384 27.61 -43.05 -42.08
C ALA A 384 26.39 -43.78 -41.50
N ALA A 385 25.72 -43.22 -40.49
CA ALA A 385 24.50 -43.83 -39.93
C ALA A 385 23.33 -43.76 -40.90
N VAL A 386 23.17 -42.64 -41.61
CA VAL A 386 22.13 -42.50 -42.64
C VAL A 386 22.39 -43.49 -43.77
N MET A 387 23.62 -43.53 -44.30
CA MET A 387 24.01 -44.47 -45.35
C MET A 387 23.83 -45.93 -44.94
N ALA A 388 24.19 -46.30 -43.70
CA ALA A 388 23.98 -47.66 -43.20
C ALA A 388 22.51 -48.03 -43.05
N LEU A 389 21.65 -47.07 -42.68
CA LEU A 389 20.20 -47.28 -42.59
C LEU A 389 19.54 -47.33 -43.97
N THR A 390 20.07 -46.62 -44.96
CA THR A 390 19.49 -46.52 -46.31
C THR A 390 20.15 -47.45 -47.34
N SER A 391 21.22 -48.16 -46.98
CA SER A 391 22.00 -48.99 -47.92
C SER A 391 21.18 -50.12 -48.55
N ARG A 392 20.09 -50.55 -47.90
CA ARG A 392 19.19 -51.61 -48.39
C ARG A 392 17.87 -51.12 -48.98
N SER A 393 17.61 -49.81 -48.98
CA SER A 393 16.38 -49.23 -49.54
C SER A 393 16.42 -48.99 -51.05
N GLY A 394 17.55 -49.22 -51.73
CA GLY A 394 17.67 -48.97 -53.17
C GLY A 394 17.71 -47.48 -53.58
N PHE A 395 17.70 -46.54 -52.62
CA PHE A 395 17.73 -45.10 -52.92
C PHE A 395 18.92 -44.67 -53.79
N GLY A 396 20.08 -45.30 -53.59
CA GLY A 396 21.30 -44.97 -54.33
C GLY A 396 21.20 -45.31 -55.82
N GLU A 397 20.27 -46.18 -56.20
CA GLU A 397 20.02 -46.53 -57.61
C GLU A 397 18.94 -45.62 -58.23
N LEU A 398 17.98 -45.16 -57.43
CA LEU A 398 16.87 -44.31 -57.89
C LEU A 398 17.26 -42.83 -58.06
N LEU A 399 18.15 -42.35 -57.18
CA LEU A 399 18.54 -40.94 -57.09
C LEU A 399 19.85 -40.72 -57.83
N LEU A 400 19.83 -39.89 -58.87
CA LEU A 400 21.01 -39.53 -59.64
C LEU A 400 21.63 -38.22 -59.10
N PRO A 401 22.97 -38.03 -59.20
CA PRO A 401 23.64 -36.84 -58.70
C PRO A 401 23.17 -35.51 -59.31
N TYR A 402 22.50 -35.57 -60.46
CA TYR A 402 22.02 -34.41 -61.22
C TYR A 402 20.49 -34.25 -61.16
N ASP A 403 19.80 -34.98 -60.29
CA ASP A 403 18.36 -34.81 -60.12
C ASP A 403 18.04 -33.50 -59.37
N ASP A 404 17.23 -32.64 -59.99
CA ASP A 404 16.69 -31.44 -59.34
C ASP A 404 15.66 -31.80 -58.24
N GLU A 405 15.46 -30.89 -57.27
CA GLU A 405 14.57 -31.11 -56.11
C GLU A 405 13.15 -31.56 -56.49
N LYS A 406 12.59 -31.00 -57.57
CA LYS A 406 11.27 -31.41 -58.09
C LYS A 406 11.28 -32.82 -58.67
N THR A 407 12.38 -33.21 -59.31
CA THR A 407 12.57 -34.55 -59.88
C THR A 407 12.75 -35.58 -58.78
N LEU A 408 13.49 -35.24 -57.72
CA LEU A 408 13.61 -36.03 -56.50
C LEU A 408 12.27 -36.22 -55.80
N GLU A 409 11.50 -35.15 -55.59
CA GLU A 409 10.17 -35.23 -54.98
C GLU A 409 9.25 -36.13 -55.78
N LYS A 410 9.25 -36.01 -57.12
CA LYS A 410 8.46 -36.86 -58.00
C LYS A 410 8.85 -38.33 -57.89
N LYS A 411 10.14 -38.66 -57.97
CA LYS A 411 10.68 -40.04 -57.83
C LYS A 411 10.37 -40.67 -56.47
N LEU A 412 10.32 -39.86 -55.41
CA LEU A 412 10.07 -40.33 -54.04
C LEU A 412 8.58 -40.32 -53.64
N SER A 413 7.72 -39.62 -54.39
CA SER A 413 6.31 -39.39 -54.02
C SER A 413 5.42 -40.66 -53.99
N GLY A 414 5.82 -41.72 -54.71
CA GLY A 414 5.10 -43.00 -54.78
C GLY A 414 5.55 -44.06 -53.77
N LEU A 415 6.65 -43.83 -53.07
CA LEU A 415 7.27 -44.80 -52.17
C LEU A 415 6.75 -44.64 -50.74
N THR A 416 6.46 -45.76 -50.08
CA THR A 416 6.21 -45.78 -48.64
C THR A 416 7.40 -46.34 -47.90
N TYR A 417 7.91 -45.60 -46.93
CA TYR A 417 9.08 -46.04 -46.16
C TYR A 417 8.63 -46.79 -44.92
N LYS A 418 9.16 -47.99 -44.73
CA LYS A 418 9.03 -48.79 -43.51
C LYS A 418 10.42 -49.07 -42.97
N MET A 419 10.51 -49.33 -41.68
CA MET A 419 11.75 -49.81 -41.06
C MET A 419 11.66 -51.33 -40.98
N ASP A 420 12.61 -52.04 -41.58
CA ASP A 420 12.69 -53.50 -41.46
C ASP A 420 12.94 -53.86 -39.99
N ARG A 421 12.05 -54.67 -39.42
CA ARG A 421 12.07 -55.05 -38.01
C ARG A 421 13.28 -55.91 -37.65
N ARG A 422 13.90 -56.59 -38.63
CA ARG A 422 15.08 -57.45 -38.41
C ARG A 422 16.39 -56.68 -38.50
N THR A 423 16.55 -55.82 -39.50
CA THR A 423 17.83 -55.14 -39.77
C THR A 423 17.87 -53.69 -39.29
N GLY A 424 16.72 -53.09 -38.98
CA GLY A 424 16.63 -51.66 -38.65
C GLY A 424 16.84 -50.74 -39.85
N ALA A 425 17.10 -51.28 -41.05
CA ALA A 425 17.24 -50.51 -42.27
C ALA A 425 15.90 -49.90 -42.69
N ILE A 426 15.95 -48.73 -43.30
CA ILE A 426 14.83 -48.14 -44.00
C ILE A 426 14.68 -48.92 -45.30
N VAL A 427 13.47 -49.42 -45.56
CA VAL A 427 13.10 -50.11 -46.79
C VAL A 427 12.00 -49.29 -47.45
N ALA A 428 12.17 -49.02 -48.75
CA ALA A 428 11.13 -48.42 -49.57
C ALA A 428 10.21 -49.54 -50.07
N ASP A 429 8.94 -49.43 -49.73
CA ASP A 429 7.86 -50.33 -50.15
C ASP A 429 7.00 -49.58 -51.16
N GLU A 430 6.83 -50.16 -52.34
CA GLU A 430 6.01 -49.57 -53.39
C GLU A 430 4.54 -49.68 -52.99
N LYS A 431 3.82 -48.55 -52.98
CA LYS A 431 2.37 -48.64 -52.91
C LYS A 431 1.93 -49.26 -54.22
N GLY A 432 1.54 -50.54 -54.18
CA GLY A 432 0.99 -51.25 -55.33
C GLY A 432 -0.03 -50.36 -56.04
N PHE A 433 0.38 -49.84 -57.20
CA PHE A 433 -0.52 -49.15 -58.10
C PHE A 433 -1.47 -50.23 -58.61
N TYR A 434 -2.74 -50.14 -58.22
CA TYR A 434 -3.79 -50.85 -58.93
C TYR A 434 -3.72 -50.40 -60.40
N GLU A 435 -3.42 -51.34 -61.29
CA GLU A 435 -3.41 -51.17 -62.74
C GLU A 435 -4.65 -50.38 -63.17
N PHE A 436 -4.43 -49.16 -63.66
CA PHE A 436 -5.45 -48.45 -64.43
C PHE A 436 -4.79 -47.67 -65.56
N GLY A 437 -4.90 -48.24 -66.76
CA GLY A 437 -4.83 -47.51 -68.02
C GLY A 437 -3.46 -47.43 -68.66
N GLY A 438 -3.31 -48.11 -69.80
CA GLY A 438 -2.06 -48.19 -70.56
C GLY A 438 -1.56 -46.84 -71.07
N GLY A 439 -0.26 -46.63 -70.89
CA GLY A 439 0.50 -45.53 -71.45
C GLY A 439 1.98 -45.89 -71.40
N SER A 440 2.58 -46.07 -72.58
CA SER A 440 4.02 -46.16 -72.87
C SER A 440 4.95 -46.32 -71.66
N MET A 441 5.37 -47.55 -71.36
CA MET A 441 6.48 -47.83 -70.44
C MET A 441 7.72 -47.02 -70.87
N GLY A 442 8.06 -46.02 -70.06
CA GLY A 442 9.30 -45.27 -70.21
C GLY A 442 10.47 -46.10 -69.64
N ARG A 443 11.68 -45.79 -70.09
CA ARG A 443 12.93 -46.44 -69.62
C ARG A 443 13.11 -46.40 -68.09
N ASP A 444 12.42 -45.49 -67.40
CA ASP A 444 12.46 -45.33 -65.95
C ASP A 444 11.54 -46.33 -65.20
N ASP A 445 10.47 -46.83 -65.83
CA ASP A 445 9.56 -47.82 -65.23
C ASP A 445 10.19 -49.22 -65.18
N ALA A 446 11.08 -49.51 -66.14
CA ALA A 446 11.87 -50.75 -66.16
C ALA A 446 12.89 -50.82 -65.00
N MET A 447 13.34 -49.68 -64.49
CA MET A 447 14.26 -49.64 -63.35
C MET A 447 13.52 -49.80 -62.01
N MET A 448 12.24 -49.40 -61.94
CA MET A 448 11.39 -49.63 -60.75
C MET A 448 11.01 -51.11 -60.59
N SER A 449 10.87 -51.87 -61.68
CA SER A 449 10.62 -53.32 -61.64
C SER A 449 11.83 -54.15 -61.13
N LEU A 450 13.04 -53.58 -61.10
CA LEU A 450 14.26 -54.29 -60.71
C LEU A 450 14.43 -54.45 -59.18
N MET A 451 13.63 -53.76 -58.35
CA MET A 451 13.74 -53.80 -56.89
C MET A 451 13.09 -55.04 -56.22
N GLY A 452 12.76 -56.07 -57.00
CA GLY A 452 12.34 -57.37 -56.48
C GLY A 452 10.84 -57.44 -56.20
N GLN A 453 10.05 -57.66 -57.25
CA GLN A 453 8.72 -58.25 -57.12
C GLN A 453 8.85 -59.71 -56.67
N THR A 454 8.56 -60.01 -55.40
CA THR A 454 8.20 -61.37 -54.99
C THR A 454 6.83 -61.71 -55.58
N HIS A 455 6.87 -62.42 -56.69
CA HIS A 455 5.70 -62.89 -57.43
C HIS A 455 5.16 -64.18 -56.77
N ASP A 456 4.42 -64.06 -55.67
CA ASP A 456 3.70 -65.21 -55.09
C ASP A 456 2.42 -65.47 -55.90
N ARG A 457 2.50 -66.44 -56.83
CA ARG A 457 1.35 -66.95 -57.60
C ARG A 457 0.74 -68.19 -56.91
N VAL A 458 -0.33 -67.93 -56.17
CA VAL A 458 -1.62 -68.65 -56.04
C VAL A 458 -1.67 -70.19 -56.18
N SER A 459 -2.12 -70.84 -55.09
CA SER A 459 -3.07 -71.97 -55.06
C SER A 459 -3.63 -72.04 -53.64
N GLY A 460 -4.91 -72.08 -53.28
CA GLY A 460 -6.19 -72.15 -53.95
C GLY A 460 -7.20 -72.64 -52.88
N LYS A 461 -8.27 -71.87 -52.64
CA LYS A 461 -9.52 -72.17 -51.88
C LYS A 461 -9.44 -72.57 -50.39
N ASP A 462 -9.92 -71.67 -49.53
CA ASP A 462 -11.18 -71.88 -48.79
C ASP A 462 -11.73 -70.55 -48.22
N GLU A 463 -13.05 -70.51 -48.09
CA GLU A 463 -13.90 -69.34 -47.93
C GLU A 463 -13.87 -68.70 -46.53
N GLY A 464 -14.09 -67.38 -46.50
CA GLY A 464 -14.83 -66.70 -45.43
C GLY A 464 -14.02 -66.07 -44.30
N SER A 465 -13.59 -64.82 -44.46
CA SER A 465 -13.61 -63.85 -43.34
C SER A 465 -13.42 -62.41 -43.81
N TYR A 466 -14.08 -61.51 -43.09
CA TYR A 466 -14.24 -60.08 -43.32
C TYR A 466 -12.93 -59.31 -43.56
N SER A 467 -13.00 -58.32 -44.44
CA SER A 467 -11.93 -57.35 -44.67
C SER A 467 -11.72 -56.46 -43.43
N ASP A 468 -10.77 -56.82 -42.57
CA ASP A 468 -10.34 -55.95 -41.48
C ASP A 468 -9.34 -54.91 -41.98
N SER A 469 -9.79 -53.66 -41.95
CA SER A 469 -9.03 -52.47 -42.32
C SER A 469 -7.75 -52.31 -41.49
N SER A 470 -6.68 -51.87 -42.15
CA SER A 470 -5.34 -51.66 -41.56
C SER A 470 -5.30 -50.68 -40.38
N SER A 471 -6.33 -49.85 -40.20
CA SER A 471 -6.50 -49.03 -39.00
C SER A 471 -6.88 -49.83 -37.75
N HIS A 472 -7.56 -50.98 -37.91
CA HIS A 472 -8.02 -51.84 -36.81
C HIS A 472 -6.88 -52.70 -36.24
N LEU A 473 -6.02 -53.25 -37.11
CA LEU A 473 -4.81 -53.98 -36.72
C LEU A 473 -3.75 -53.08 -36.08
N ALA A 474 -3.61 -51.84 -36.58
CA ALA A 474 -2.75 -50.84 -35.95
C ALA A 474 -3.30 -50.36 -34.58
N HIS A 475 -4.62 -50.35 -34.40
CA HIS A 475 -5.26 -50.06 -33.11
C HIS A 475 -5.04 -51.20 -32.09
N GLN A 476 -5.16 -52.46 -32.50
CA GLN A 476 -4.91 -53.62 -31.63
C GLN A 476 -3.44 -53.72 -31.18
N LEU A 477 -2.49 -53.41 -32.07
CA LEU A 477 -1.06 -53.33 -31.72
C LEU A 477 -0.70 -52.12 -30.85
N ALA A 478 -1.47 -51.02 -30.92
CA ALA A 478 -1.28 -49.84 -30.08
C ALA A 478 -1.97 -49.95 -28.70
N ALA A 479 -3.01 -50.79 -28.58
CA ALA A 479 -3.78 -51.01 -27.34
C ALA A 479 -3.21 -52.15 -26.45
N GLY A 480 -2.23 -52.92 -26.94
CA GLY A 480 -1.45 -53.83 -26.10
C GLY A 480 -2.08 -55.19 -25.76
N TYR A 481 -2.98 -55.73 -26.59
CA TYR A 481 -3.48 -57.11 -26.44
C TYR A 481 -3.03 -58.01 -27.61
N PRO A 482 -2.47 -59.21 -27.35
CA PRO A 482 -2.02 -60.14 -28.41
C PRO A 482 -3.15 -61.08 -28.90
N PRO A 483 -3.14 -61.50 -30.19
CA PRO A 483 -4.25 -62.19 -30.85
C PRO A 483 -4.23 -63.73 -30.71
N TRP A 484 -3.92 -64.29 -29.54
CA TRP A 484 -4.01 -65.76 -29.32
C TRP A 484 -4.51 -66.18 -27.94
N VAL A 485 -5.22 -65.32 -27.21
CA VAL A 485 -5.97 -65.77 -26.02
C VAL A 485 -7.26 -66.43 -26.50
N ALA A 486 -7.26 -67.76 -26.55
CA ALA A 486 -8.47 -68.56 -26.74
C ALA A 486 -9.47 -68.29 -25.59
N ARG A 487 -10.76 -68.15 -25.93
CA ARG A 487 -11.85 -68.12 -24.96
C ARG A 487 -11.92 -69.48 -24.24
N GLY A 488 -11.94 -69.44 -22.91
CA GLY A 488 -12.28 -70.54 -22.03
C GLY A 488 -12.66 -70.01 -20.65
N ALA A 489 -13.92 -70.23 -20.28
CA ALA A 489 -14.71 -69.69 -19.15
C ALA A 489 -15.22 -68.25 -19.32
#